data_AF-A0A439V086-F1
#
_entry.id   AF-A0A439V086-F1
#
_cell.length_a   1.000
_cell.length_b   1.000
_cell.length_c   1.000
_cell.angle_alpha   90.00
_cell.angle_beta   90.00
_cell.angle_gamma   90.00
#
_symmetry.space_group_name_H-M   'P 1'
#
loop_
_entity.id
_entity.type
_entity.pdbx_description
1 polymer ?
#
loop_
_entity_poly.entity_id
_entity_poly.type
_entity_poly.pdbx_seq_one_letter_code
_entity_poly.pdbx_strand_id
1 'polypeptide(L)'
;MRATLIPLALVGLCQAAQADGISSAYTDLDSKKDCVTYAQAEEGDGDWADLACSGYRGYPVLIAYDDARESLFYGFPPGGDMATVWESFSGFNSSGAKIEWRIETKGETAVPFAAIHRRSISNPDDEKKPTEVLLVAKVGQMEARDGCTVGLVLATGNPAANDQARKLADDKARTFACGKDRHTVIGKVPAFGRVDN
;
A
#
# COMPACT_ATOMS: atom_id res chain seq x y z
N MET A 1 -30.09 67.71 -1.27
CA MET A 1 -30.24 66.24 -1.37
C MET A 1 -28.87 65.68 -1.74
N ARG A 2 -28.17 65.01 -0.82
CA ARG A 2 -26.82 64.47 -1.03
C ARG A 2 -26.96 63.04 -1.53
N ALA A 3 -26.55 62.77 -2.77
CA ALA A 3 -26.51 61.43 -3.34
C ALA A 3 -25.24 60.72 -2.86
N THR A 4 -25.38 59.71 -2.00
CA THR A 4 -24.30 58.80 -1.59
C THR A 4 -24.21 57.66 -2.61
N LEU A 5 -23.10 57.62 -3.36
CA LEU A 5 -22.73 56.52 -4.23
C LEU A 5 -22.13 55.39 -3.38
N ILE A 6 -22.75 54.21 -3.41
CA ILE A 6 -22.25 52.99 -2.76
C ILE A 6 -21.35 52.26 -3.77
N PRO A 7 -20.05 52.05 -3.49
CA PRO A 7 -19.19 51.25 -4.34
C PRO A 7 -19.55 49.76 -4.20
N LEU A 8 -19.92 49.14 -5.31
CA LEU A 8 -20.18 47.71 -5.39
C LEU A 8 -18.83 46.96 -5.40
N ALA A 9 -18.43 46.42 -4.25
CA ALA A 9 -17.25 45.58 -4.14
C ALA A 9 -17.53 44.20 -4.76
N LEU A 10 -16.97 43.92 -5.95
CA LEU A 10 -16.93 42.58 -6.52
C LEU A 10 -15.96 41.73 -5.68
N VAL A 11 -16.49 40.91 -4.77
CA VAL A 11 -15.74 39.85 -4.12
C VAL A 11 -15.58 38.72 -5.13
N GLY A 12 -14.43 38.65 -5.81
CA GLY A 12 -14.09 37.53 -6.67
C GLY A 12 -13.95 36.27 -5.83
N LEU A 13 -14.90 35.33 -5.97
CA LEU A 13 -14.73 33.97 -5.47
C LEU A 13 -13.62 33.31 -6.29
N CYS A 14 -12.39 33.34 -5.78
CA CYS A 14 -11.34 32.42 -6.22
C CYS A 14 -11.78 31.00 -5.84
N GLN A 15 -12.49 30.32 -6.74
CA GLN A 15 -12.60 28.87 -6.67
C GLN A 15 -11.19 28.32 -6.84
N ALA A 16 -10.63 27.74 -5.79
CA ALA A 16 -9.40 26.98 -5.89
C ALA A 16 -9.66 25.83 -6.87
N ALA A 17 -9.12 25.93 -8.07
CA ALA A 17 -9.13 24.81 -9.02
C ALA A 17 -8.30 23.69 -8.39
N GLN A 18 -8.98 22.69 -7.81
CA GLN A 18 -8.36 21.43 -7.43
C GLN A 18 -7.94 20.75 -8.73
N ALA A 19 -6.63 20.59 -8.94
CA ALA A 19 -6.12 19.91 -10.12
C ALA A 19 -6.38 18.41 -9.97
N ASP A 20 -7.17 17.85 -10.89
CA ASP A 20 -7.27 16.40 -11.07
C ASP A 20 -5.88 15.82 -11.37
N GLY A 21 -5.60 14.63 -10.85
CA GLY A 21 -4.32 13.99 -11.12
C GLY A 21 -3.95 12.88 -10.16
N ILE A 22 -2.73 12.37 -10.35
CA ILE A 22 -2.15 11.33 -9.49
C ILE A 22 -1.09 11.97 -8.58
N SER A 23 -1.12 11.63 -7.30
CA SER A 23 -0.16 12.12 -6.31
C SER A 23 0.32 11.01 -5.35
N SER A 24 1.39 11.28 -4.61
CA SER A 24 1.85 10.44 -3.49
C SER A 24 1.39 11.05 -2.16
N ALA A 25 0.92 10.21 -1.25
CA ALA A 25 0.96 10.49 0.19
C ALA A 25 1.73 9.40 0.91
N TYR A 26 2.19 9.68 2.13
CA TYR A 26 2.98 8.75 2.90
C TYR A 26 2.37 8.58 4.29
N THR A 27 2.30 7.33 4.74
CA THR A 27 1.98 6.99 6.13
C THR A 27 3.12 6.19 6.72
N ASP A 28 3.29 6.32 8.04
CA ASP A 28 4.16 5.43 8.77
C ASP A 28 3.41 4.12 9.08
N LEU A 29 4.16 3.03 9.23
CA LEU A 29 3.67 1.74 9.71
C LEU A 29 4.53 1.35 10.92
N ASP A 30 3.96 1.50 12.11
CA ASP A 30 4.56 1.05 13.36
C ASP A 30 3.60 0.05 14.03
N SER A 31 3.92 -1.25 13.91
CA SER A 31 3.07 -2.32 14.43
C SER A 31 2.82 -2.26 15.94
N LYS A 32 3.69 -1.57 16.68
CA LYS A 32 3.57 -1.43 18.14
C LYS A 32 2.72 -0.23 18.56
N LYS A 33 2.47 0.72 17.66
CA LYS A 33 1.74 1.96 17.97
C LYS A 33 0.39 2.03 17.29
N ASP A 34 0.36 1.69 16.00
CA ASP A 34 -0.74 2.07 15.12
C ASP A 34 -1.61 0.87 14.71
N CYS A 35 -1.36 -0.30 15.31
CA CYS A 35 -2.00 -1.54 14.97
C CYS A 35 -2.67 -2.22 16.18
N VAL A 36 -3.78 -2.89 15.90
CA VAL A 36 -4.49 -3.78 16.82
C VAL A 36 -4.25 -5.21 16.37
N THR A 37 -3.66 -6.03 17.24
CA THR A 37 -3.63 -7.48 17.06
C THR A 37 -5.02 -8.04 17.34
N TYR A 38 -5.64 -8.67 16.35
CA TYR A 38 -7.00 -9.20 16.47
C TYR A 38 -7.05 -10.74 16.49
N ALA A 39 -5.97 -11.40 16.08
CA ALA A 39 -5.75 -12.83 16.25
C ALA A 39 -4.25 -13.11 16.43
N GLN A 40 -3.90 -14.13 17.20
CA GLN A 40 -2.51 -14.57 17.40
C GLN A 40 -2.47 -16.00 17.95
N ALA A 41 -1.32 -16.65 17.80
CA ALA A 41 -1.08 -17.98 18.34
C ALA A 41 -1.26 -18.02 19.87
N GLU A 42 -1.80 -19.13 20.37
CA GLU A 42 -1.70 -19.47 21.80
C GLU A 42 -0.29 -19.97 22.14
N GLU A 43 0.04 -20.02 23.43
CA GLU A 43 1.34 -20.50 23.87
C GLU A 43 1.59 -21.94 23.42
N GLY A 44 2.60 -22.14 22.56
CA GLY A 44 2.96 -23.45 22.02
C GLY A 44 2.35 -23.79 20.66
N ASP A 45 1.45 -22.95 20.12
CA ASP A 45 0.73 -23.18 18.85
C ASP A 45 1.38 -22.50 17.63
N GLY A 46 2.65 -22.10 17.75
CA GLY A 46 3.44 -21.48 16.69
C GLY A 46 3.74 -20.00 16.93
N ASP A 47 4.19 -19.32 15.87
CA ASP A 47 4.55 -17.89 15.89
C ASP A 47 3.83 -17.17 14.75
N TRP A 48 2.55 -16.85 14.98
CA TRP A 48 1.71 -16.12 14.04
C TRP A 48 0.85 -15.07 14.75
N ALA A 49 0.54 -14.00 14.02
CA ALA A 49 -0.34 -12.93 14.49
C ALA A 49 -0.96 -12.17 13.31
N ASP A 50 -2.22 -11.79 13.47
CA ASP A 50 -2.91 -10.91 12.54
C ASP A 50 -3.18 -9.55 13.17
N LEU A 51 -2.82 -8.50 12.43
CA LEU A 51 -2.89 -7.12 12.88
C LEU A 51 -3.66 -6.25 11.88
N ALA A 52 -4.44 -5.32 12.41
CA ALA A 52 -5.09 -4.27 11.65
C ALA A 52 -4.49 -2.92 12.02
N CYS A 53 -3.88 -2.25 11.05
CA CYS A 53 -3.14 -1.01 11.22
C CYS A 53 -3.83 0.18 10.56
N SER A 54 -3.60 1.37 11.11
CA SER A 54 -4.02 2.62 10.49
C SER A 54 -3.21 2.89 9.21
N GLY A 55 -3.89 3.08 8.09
CA GLY A 55 -3.28 3.51 6.82
C GLY A 55 -3.76 4.89 6.39
N TYR A 56 -3.90 5.10 5.08
CA TYR A 56 -4.26 6.41 4.54
C TYR A 56 -5.74 6.72 4.67
N ARG A 57 -6.11 7.78 5.40
CA ARG A 57 -7.48 8.32 5.49
C ARG A 57 -8.56 7.24 5.73
N GLY A 58 -8.30 6.31 6.64
CA GLY A 58 -9.23 5.24 7.00
C GLY A 58 -9.13 3.96 6.16
N TYR A 59 -8.27 3.91 5.14
CA TYR A 59 -7.89 2.65 4.49
C TYR A 59 -6.96 1.88 5.44
N PRO A 60 -7.34 0.67 5.90
CA PRO A 60 -6.51 -0.08 6.81
C PRO A 60 -5.33 -0.73 6.07
N VAL A 61 -4.31 -1.11 6.84
CA VAL A 61 -3.26 -2.02 6.39
C VAL A 61 -3.37 -3.27 7.27
N LEU A 62 -3.63 -4.41 6.66
CA LEU A 62 -3.72 -5.68 7.37
C LEU A 62 -2.39 -6.40 7.24
N ILE A 63 -1.86 -6.90 8.34
CA ILE A 63 -0.63 -7.68 8.39
C ILE A 63 -1.00 -9.06 8.91
N ALA A 64 -0.75 -10.08 8.09
CA ALA A 64 -0.70 -11.46 8.55
C ALA A 64 0.77 -11.83 8.71
N TYR A 65 1.17 -12.12 9.95
CA TYR A 65 2.51 -12.57 10.29
C TYR A 65 2.49 -14.07 10.59
N ASP A 66 3.43 -14.81 10.03
CA ASP A 66 3.62 -16.25 10.30
C ASP A 66 5.08 -16.66 10.01
N ASP A 67 5.73 -17.33 10.96
CA ASP A 67 7.10 -17.87 10.86
C ASP A 67 8.10 -16.88 10.24
N ALA A 68 8.22 -15.70 10.86
CA ALA A 68 9.11 -14.60 10.46
C ALA A 68 8.89 -14.06 9.03
N ARG A 69 7.66 -14.19 8.52
CA ARG A 69 7.23 -13.63 7.23
C ARG A 69 5.96 -12.84 7.44
N GLU A 70 5.76 -11.84 6.58
CA GLU A 70 4.52 -11.07 6.58
C GLU A 70 3.88 -11.12 5.20
N SER A 71 2.57 -11.24 5.19
CA SER A 71 1.69 -10.94 4.06
C SER A 71 0.89 -9.69 4.39
N LEU A 72 0.85 -8.72 3.48
CA LEU A 72 0.19 -7.44 3.72
C LEU A 72 -0.92 -7.18 2.72
N PHE A 73 -2.03 -6.68 3.24
CA PHE A 73 -3.16 -6.20 2.45
C PHE A 73 -3.39 -4.72 2.70
N TYR A 74 -3.68 -3.97 1.64
CA TYR A 74 -3.90 -2.52 1.71
C TYR A 74 -5.34 -2.20 1.29
N GLY A 75 -6.10 -1.58 2.18
CA GLY A 75 -7.52 -1.27 1.97
C GLY A 75 -8.44 -2.34 2.52
N PHE A 76 -9.63 -2.47 1.94
CA PHE A 76 -10.71 -3.28 2.47
C PHE A 76 -10.72 -4.69 1.83
N PRO A 77 -10.52 -5.78 2.60
CA PRO A 77 -10.43 -7.14 2.07
C PRO A 77 -11.79 -7.71 1.62
N PRO A 78 -11.79 -8.76 0.78
CA PRO A 78 -13.00 -9.45 0.34
C PRO A 78 -13.53 -10.36 1.46
N GLY A 79 -14.85 -10.33 1.69
CA GLY A 79 -15.50 -11.11 2.77
C GLY A 79 -15.38 -10.44 4.14
N GLY A 80 -16.22 -10.90 5.09
CA GLY A 80 -16.16 -10.48 6.49
C GLY A 80 -15.04 -11.17 7.28
N ASP A 81 -14.42 -12.18 6.68
CA ASP A 81 -13.26 -12.88 7.23
C ASP A 81 -12.00 -12.10 6.83
N MET A 82 -11.28 -11.62 7.84
CA MET A 82 -10.06 -10.81 7.67
C MET A 82 -8.88 -11.63 7.13
N ALA A 83 -9.08 -12.93 6.86
CA ALA A 83 -8.11 -13.85 6.29
C ALA A 83 -7.93 -13.56 4.79
N THR A 84 -7.00 -12.67 4.49
CA THR A 84 -6.60 -12.35 3.12
C THR A 84 -5.83 -13.50 2.49
N VAL A 85 -5.82 -13.55 1.16
CA VAL A 85 -4.89 -14.41 0.42
C VAL A 85 -3.45 -14.11 0.85
N TRP A 86 -2.69 -15.17 1.16
CA TRP A 86 -1.30 -15.06 1.57
C TRP A 86 -0.41 -14.72 0.38
N GLU A 87 0.26 -13.57 0.42
CA GLU A 87 1.24 -13.13 -0.56
C GLU A 87 2.53 -12.67 0.14
N SER A 88 3.58 -13.50 0.08
CA SER A 88 4.84 -13.20 0.74
C SER A 88 6.06 -13.73 -0.01
N PHE A 89 7.23 -13.27 0.41
CA PHE A 89 8.50 -13.85 -0.01
C PHE A 89 8.73 -15.18 0.68
N SER A 90 9.41 -16.11 -0.01
CA SER A 90 9.74 -17.42 0.58
C SER A 90 10.74 -17.29 1.74
N GLY A 91 11.66 -16.32 1.66
CA GLY A 91 12.60 -16.00 2.73
C GLY A 91 11.97 -15.15 3.82
N PHE A 92 12.59 -15.13 5.01
CA PHE A 92 12.17 -14.25 6.09
C PHE A 92 12.18 -12.80 5.63
N ASN A 93 11.13 -12.06 5.99
CA ASN A 93 10.96 -10.73 5.46
C ASN A 93 10.14 -9.84 6.39
N SER A 94 10.33 -8.54 6.24
CA SER A 94 9.65 -7.53 7.04
C SER A 94 9.29 -6.28 6.24
N SER A 95 8.34 -5.54 6.78
CA SER A 95 7.87 -4.25 6.30
C SER A 95 8.85 -3.13 6.63
N GLY A 96 9.07 -2.24 5.67
CA GLY A 96 9.64 -0.92 5.96
C GLY A 96 8.67 -0.07 6.79
N ALA A 97 9.19 0.96 7.46
CA ALA A 97 8.35 1.82 8.29
C ALA A 97 7.47 2.81 7.50
N LYS A 98 7.59 2.88 6.16
CA LYS A 98 6.89 3.87 5.34
C LYS A 98 6.17 3.22 4.17
N ILE A 99 4.91 3.60 4.01
CA ILE A 99 4.05 3.23 2.89
C ILE A 99 3.83 4.46 2.03
N GLU A 100 4.08 4.35 0.72
CA GLU A 100 3.64 5.35 -0.25
C GLU A 100 2.28 4.94 -0.82
N TRP A 101 1.31 5.84 -0.74
CA TRP A 101 -0.02 5.68 -1.34
C TRP A 101 -0.09 6.48 -2.62
N ARG A 102 -0.50 5.81 -3.72
CA ARG A 102 -0.80 6.47 -5.00
C ARG A 102 -2.27 6.85 -5.00
N ILE A 103 -2.53 8.14 -5.08
CA ILE A 103 -3.86 8.73 -4.93
C ILE A 103 -4.29 9.32 -6.26
N GLU A 104 -5.50 8.98 -6.69
CA GLU A 104 -6.17 9.68 -7.77
C GLU A 104 -7.13 10.72 -7.17
N THR A 105 -6.95 11.98 -7.57
CA THR A 105 -7.85 13.08 -7.22
C THR A 105 -8.69 13.42 -8.43
N LYS A 106 -10.02 13.44 -8.25
CA LYS A 106 -11.02 13.89 -9.22
C LYS A 106 -12.01 14.81 -8.51
N GLY A 107 -11.96 16.11 -8.81
CA GLY A 107 -12.69 17.14 -8.10
C GLY A 107 -12.34 17.13 -6.60
N GLU A 108 -13.36 16.95 -5.76
CA GLU A 108 -13.19 16.90 -4.29
C GLU A 108 -12.87 15.49 -3.76
N THR A 109 -12.84 14.48 -4.65
CA THR A 109 -12.64 13.08 -4.25
C THR A 109 -11.17 12.70 -4.43
N ALA A 110 -10.54 12.19 -3.37
CA ALA A 110 -9.17 11.67 -3.39
C ALA A 110 -9.15 10.22 -2.90
N VAL A 111 -8.85 9.28 -3.80
CA VAL A 111 -8.93 7.83 -3.54
C VAL A 111 -7.57 7.18 -3.74
N PRO A 112 -7.02 6.45 -2.75
CA PRO A 112 -5.82 5.64 -2.97
C PRO A 112 -6.17 4.44 -3.85
N PHE A 113 -5.45 4.26 -4.96
CA PHE A 113 -5.64 3.12 -5.87
C PHE A 113 -4.49 2.11 -5.83
N ALA A 114 -3.32 2.51 -5.31
CA ALA A 114 -2.18 1.63 -5.13
C ALA A 114 -1.36 2.00 -3.88
N ALA A 115 -0.64 1.02 -3.35
CA ALA A 115 0.35 1.21 -2.31
C ALA A 115 1.71 0.70 -2.80
N ILE A 116 2.77 1.41 -2.44
CA ILE A 116 4.16 1.00 -2.67
C ILE A 116 4.81 0.89 -1.30
N HIS A 117 5.33 -0.28 -1.01
CA HIS A 117 5.87 -0.58 0.30
C HIS A 117 7.20 -1.30 0.16
N ARG A 118 8.23 -0.77 0.82
CA ARG A 118 9.54 -1.40 0.89
C ARG A 118 9.48 -2.64 1.76
N ARG A 119 10.04 -3.72 1.26
CA ARG A 119 10.16 -5.03 1.88
C ARG A 119 11.65 -5.33 2.03
N SER A 120 12.06 -5.75 3.22
CA SER A 120 13.40 -6.25 3.48
C SER A 120 13.35 -7.77 3.56
N ILE A 121 14.11 -8.47 2.70
CA ILE A 121 14.16 -9.92 2.64
C ILE A 121 15.53 -10.37 3.11
N SER A 122 15.58 -11.28 4.07
CA SER A 122 16.84 -11.82 4.60
C SER A 122 17.64 -12.52 3.50
N ASN A 123 18.95 -12.42 3.61
CA ASN A 123 19.88 -13.13 2.74
C ASN A 123 20.47 -14.31 3.53
N PRO A 124 20.25 -15.57 3.10
CA PRO A 124 20.74 -16.74 3.82
C PRO A 124 22.27 -16.83 3.84
N ASP A 125 22.96 -16.18 2.89
CA ASP A 125 24.42 -16.20 2.80
C ASP A 125 25.09 -15.08 3.62
N ASP A 126 24.35 -13.99 3.92
CA ASP A 126 24.85 -12.84 4.68
C ASP A 126 23.69 -12.02 5.27
N GLU A 127 23.33 -12.30 6.52
CA GLU A 127 22.24 -11.62 7.24
C GLU A 127 22.39 -10.10 7.31
N LYS A 128 23.62 -9.57 7.16
CA LYS A 128 23.87 -8.12 7.20
C LYS A 128 23.56 -7.42 5.87
N LYS A 129 23.19 -8.18 4.84
CA LYS A 129 22.90 -7.67 3.50
C LYS A 129 21.54 -8.15 3.01
N PRO A 130 20.44 -7.67 3.60
CA PRO A 130 19.11 -7.99 3.11
C PRO A 130 18.92 -7.47 1.68
N THR A 131 18.03 -8.11 0.95
CA THR A 131 17.56 -7.63 -0.35
C THR A 131 16.33 -6.77 -0.13
N GLU A 132 16.38 -5.53 -0.62
CA GLU A 132 15.29 -4.58 -0.57
C GLU A 132 14.47 -4.66 -1.86
N VAL A 133 13.15 -4.80 -1.72
CA VAL A 133 12.20 -4.83 -2.83
C VAL A 133 11.09 -3.82 -2.56
N LEU A 134 10.69 -3.05 -3.57
CA LEU A 134 9.45 -2.28 -3.52
C LEU A 134 8.32 -3.15 -4.05
N LEU A 135 7.43 -3.53 -3.13
CA LEU A 135 6.18 -4.20 -3.46
C LEU A 135 5.15 -3.16 -3.86
N VAL A 136 4.53 -3.35 -5.03
CA VAL A 136 3.46 -2.52 -5.56
C VAL A 136 2.16 -3.31 -5.43
N ALA A 137 1.19 -2.79 -4.67
CA ALA A 137 -0.09 -3.44 -4.42
C ALA A 137 -1.25 -2.61 -4.98
N LYS A 138 -2.29 -3.30 -5.45
CA LYS A 138 -3.62 -2.72 -5.69
C LYS A 138 -4.30 -2.50 -4.34
N VAL A 139 -4.83 -1.30 -4.12
CA VAL A 139 -5.57 -1.00 -2.89
C VAL A 139 -7.01 -1.49 -3.02
N GLY A 140 -7.43 -2.35 -2.10
CA GLY A 140 -8.78 -2.86 -2.01
C GLY A 140 -9.78 -1.74 -1.71
N GLN A 141 -10.64 -1.42 -2.67
CA GLN A 141 -11.70 -0.44 -2.52
C GLN A 141 -12.88 -1.04 -1.74
N MET A 142 -13.69 -0.21 -1.08
CA MET A 142 -14.82 -0.69 -0.26
C MET A 142 -15.83 -1.53 -1.07
N GLU A 143 -16.11 -1.14 -2.31
CA GLU A 143 -17.09 -1.82 -3.18
C GLU A 143 -16.51 -3.10 -3.79
N ALA A 144 -15.34 -3.01 -4.44
CA ALA A 144 -14.75 -4.13 -5.17
C ALA A 144 -14.03 -5.14 -4.26
N ARG A 145 -13.47 -4.65 -3.14
CA ARG A 145 -12.74 -5.40 -2.11
C ARG A 145 -11.55 -6.23 -2.60
N ASP A 146 -11.12 -6.04 -3.84
CA ASP A 146 -10.02 -6.78 -4.44
C ASP A 146 -8.69 -6.03 -4.27
N GLY A 147 -7.76 -6.67 -3.58
CA GLY A 147 -6.39 -6.18 -3.37
C GLY A 147 -5.40 -7.32 -3.49
N CYS A 148 -4.23 -7.02 -4.02
CA CYS A 148 -3.14 -7.98 -4.23
C CYS A 148 -1.87 -7.26 -4.70
N THR A 149 -0.79 -8.02 -4.76
CA THR A 149 0.49 -7.60 -5.33
C THR A 149 0.42 -7.51 -6.86
N VAL A 150 0.59 -6.31 -7.37
CA VAL A 150 0.63 -5.97 -8.81
C VAL A 150 2.05 -6.15 -9.37
N GLY A 151 3.06 -5.94 -8.54
CA GLY A 151 4.44 -6.15 -8.94
C GLY A 151 5.49 -5.90 -7.89
N LEU A 152 6.73 -6.23 -8.27
CA LEU A 152 7.91 -6.23 -7.43
C LEU A 152 9.05 -5.54 -8.18
N VAL A 153 9.68 -4.57 -7.54
CA VAL A 153 10.82 -3.85 -8.10
C VAL A 153 12.02 -4.01 -7.17
N LEU A 154 13.10 -4.61 -7.66
CA LEU A 154 14.35 -4.71 -6.91
C LEU A 154 14.86 -3.30 -6.59
N ALA A 155 15.08 -3.01 -5.30
CA ALA A 155 15.57 -1.72 -4.83
C ALA A 155 17.05 -1.75 -4.46
N THR A 156 17.57 -2.88 -3.97
CA THR A 156 19.01 -3.03 -3.70
C THR A 156 19.82 -2.77 -4.97
N GLY A 157 20.70 -1.76 -4.92
CA GLY A 157 21.54 -1.37 -6.05
C GLY A 157 20.81 -0.68 -7.21
N ASN A 158 19.52 -0.33 -7.05
CA ASN A 158 18.72 0.27 -8.10
C ASN A 158 18.26 1.70 -7.71
N PRO A 159 18.94 2.76 -8.19
CA PRO A 159 18.56 4.13 -7.87
C PRO A 159 17.22 4.56 -8.49
N ALA A 160 16.74 3.88 -9.54
CA ALA A 160 15.48 4.18 -10.21
C ALA A 160 14.27 3.42 -9.63
N ALA A 161 14.46 2.62 -8.58
CA ALA A 161 13.44 1.70 -8.08
C ALA A 161 12.12 2.40 -7.70
N ASN A 162 12.19 3.54 -7.01
CA ASN A 162 10.98 4.27 -6.60
C ASN A 162 10.18 4.76 -7.81
N ASP A 163 10.83 5.29 -8.84
CA ASP A 163 10.15 5.81 -10.03
C ASP A 163 9.58 4.67 -10.88
N GLN A 164 10.28 3.53 -10.95
CA GLN A 164 9.78 2.31 -11.58
C GLN A 164 8.55 1.76 -10.84
N ALA A 165 8.55 1.75 -9.51
CA ALA A 165 7.43 1.30 -8.70
C ALA A 165 6.21 2.22 -8.88
N ARG A 166 6.40 3.54 -8.88
CA ARG A 166 5.33 4.52 -9.16
C ARG A 166 4.75 4.35 -10.55
N LYS A 167 5.60 4.22 -11.56
CA LYS A 167 5.14 3.98 -12.93
C LYS A 167 4.34 2.69 -13.03
N LEU A 168 4.80 1.61 -12.40
CA LEU A 168 4.10 0.34 -12.39
C LEU A 168 2.72 0.45 -11.70
N ALA A 169 2.66 1.15 -10.56
CA ALA A 169 1.42 1.40 -9.84
C ALA A 169 0.44 2.19 -10.70
N ASP A 170 0.90 3.31 -11.26
CA ASP A 170 0.10 4.23 -12.07
C ASP A 170 -0.40 3.56 -13.36
N ASP A 171 0.38 2.67 -13.97
CA ASP A 171 0.00 2.01 -15.22
C ASP A 171 -0.94 0.81 -15.01
N LYS A 172 -0.76 0.04 -13.93
CA LYS A 172 -1.36 -1.30 -13.82
C LYS A 172 -2.36 -1.49 -12.70
N ALA A 173 -2.20 -0.83 -11.56
CA ALA A 173 -2.91 -1.22 -10.33
C ALA A 173 -4.45 -1.14 -10.45
N ARG A 174 -4.97 -0.13 -11.16
CA ARG A 174 -6.43 0.06 -11.33
C ARG A 174 -7.11 -1.09 -12.06
N THR A 175 -6.48 -1.63 -13.09
CA THR A 175 -7.07 -2.64 -13.98
C THR A 175 -6.57 -4.06 -13.69
N PHE A 176 -5.62 -4.21 -12.77
CA PHE A 176 -5.07 -5.52 -12.41
C PHE A 176 -6.15 -6.41 -11.79
N ALA A 177 -6.28 -7.62 -12.32
CA ALA A 177 -7.20 -8.65 -11.86
C ALA A 177 -6.52 -9.58 -10.86
N CYS A 178 -6.75 -9.35 -9.57
CA CYS A 178 -6.17 -10.16 -8.50
C CYS A 178 -6.55 -11.65 -8.62
N GLY A 179 -5.56 -12.53 -8.39
CA GLY A 179 -5.70 -13.98 -8.55
C GLY A 179 -5.72 -14.48 -10.01
N LYS A 180 -5.67 -13.58 -11.00
CA LYS A 180 -5.67 -13.94 -12.44
C LYS A 180 -4.45 -13.41 -13.16
N ASP A 181 -4.14 -12.14 -12.96
CA ASP A 181 -3.01 -11.49 -13.59
C ASP A 181 -1.71 -11.87 -12.88
N ARG A 182 -0.65 -12.08 -13.67
CA ARG A 182 0.68 -12.31 -13.14
C ARG A 182 1.34 -10.98 -12.78
N HIS A 183 1.86 -10.87 -11.57
CA HIS A 183 2.58 -9.69 -11.12
C HIS A 183 3.81 -9.41 -12.01
N THR A 184 4.13 -8.12 -12.17
CA THR A 184 5.31 -7.70 -12.93
C THR A 184 6.54 -7.69 -12.04
N VAL A 185 7.68 -8.18 -12.53
CA VAL A 185 8.95 -8.19 -11.82
C VAL A 185 9.98 -7.34 -12.56
N ILE A 186 10.61 -6.40 -11.86
CA ILE A 186 11.71 -5.57 -12.38
C ILE A 186 12.97 -5.87 -11.55
N GLY A 187 13.99 -6.44 -12.20
CA GLY A 187 15.22 -6.89 -11.55
C GLY A 187 15.16 -8.32 -11.01
N LYS A 188 16.22 -8.75 -10.32
CA LYS A 188 16.33 -10.09 -9.71
C LYS A 188 15.81 -10.05 -8.28
N VAL A 189 14.50 -10.14 -8.12
CA VAL A 189 13.86 -10.19 -6.79
C VAL A 189 13.90 -11.61 -6.20
N PRO A 190 13.93 -11.77 -4.86
CA PRO A 190 13.75 -13.06 -4.21
C PRO A 190 12.40 -13.70 -4.57
N ALA A 191 12.29 -15.02 -4.39
CA ALA A 191 11.07 -15.76 -4.68
C ALA A 191 9.88 -15.21 -3.87
N PHE A 192 8.77 -14.98 -4.55
CA PHE A 192 7.53 -14.43 -4.02
C PHE A 192 6.35 -15.26 -4.54
N GLY A 193 5.45 -15.64 -3.64
CA GLY A 193 4.35 -16.55 -3.93
C GLY A 193 3.02 -16.04 -3.40
N ARG A 194 1.95 -16.48 -4.05
CA ARG A 194 0.57 -16.30 -3.64
C ARG A 194 -0.01 -17.68 -3.33
N VAL A 195 -0.67 -17.83 -2.18
CA VAL A 195 -1.41 -19.03 -1.79
C VAL A 195 -2.87 -18.65 -1.62
N ASP A 196 -3.68 -18.96 -2.62
CA ASP A 196 -5.13 -18.84 -2.52
C ASP A 196 -5.63 -20.00 -1.64
N ASN A 197 -6.26 -19.68 -0.50
CA ASN A 197 -6.92 -20.63 0.39
C ASN A 197 -8.27 -21.10 -0.17
#